data_AF-A0A7T4YFL9-F1
#
_entry.id   AF-A0A7T4YFL9-F1
#
_cell.length_a   1.000
_cell.length_b   1.000
_cell.length_c   1.000
_cell.angle_alpha   90.00
_cell.angle_beta   90.00
_cell.angle_gamma   90.00
#
_symmetry.space_group_name_H-M   'P 1'
#
loop_
_entity.id
_entity.type
_entity.pdbx_description
1 polymer ?
#
loop_
_entity_poly.entity_id
_entity_poly.type
_entity_poly.pdbx_seq_one_letter_code
_entity_poly.pdbx_strand_id
1 'polypeptide(L)'
;MPDTKWFCDARFGIFMHWGLYSIPAGVWQGKKMGRNWYSEWIRMQHKWPEPGGIPREEYDTLLEQFNPDNFQPDVWVKQFKDAGAKYFLITAKHHDGFALWPSKVSSYNVYDATPLKRDVLGELKDACDKYGLEYGFYYSHWLDWEHPGGALPPWPSRENPKDPPMVQPSQESFDQYWYEKCVPQVKELIDNYDAKFFWFDSWDDKSSHFLTEERLDALINTVRNASDKCLINSRIGTTWSHPKGDSIVDYLSMGDNEFPDQKFARPWETSGTFNESWACHKLDYSWKSTQTLLKCLVDNTSRGGNFQLNVGPNADGTFGIAMIRRLKEIGAWLDVNGEAIYGTEPVALEEPEWGRIVKSELDDGNTRLYCHVYDWQSGCDLEIAGLTNEIQQVFVLESGEALEYISNDSKASVTLTSHCPDERISVIICDVVGHVASFADEQIGIDSKPHSNFAF
;
A
#
# COMPACT_ATOMS: atom_id res chain seq x y z
N MET A 1 8.70 -17.83 9.98
CA MET A 1 8.15 -16.57 9.44
C MET A 1 6.90 -16.24 10.24
N PRO A 2 6.57 -14.96 10.42
CA PRO A 2 5.35 -14.51 11.09
C PRO A 2 4.08 -15.11 10.47
N ASP A 3 2.99 -15.12 11.24
CA ASP A 3 1.66 -15.44 10.72
C ASP A 3 1.13 -14.28 9.86
N THR A 4 0.94 -14.53 8.57
CA THR A 4 0.43 -13.55 7.60
C THR A 4 -1.09 -13.57 7.47
N LYS A 5 -1.81 -14.43 8.20
CA LYS A 5 -3.26 -14.60 8.01
C LYS A 5 -4.02 -13.28 8.19
N TRP A 6 -3.73 -12.53 9.25
CA TRP A 6 -4.40 -11.25 9.51
C TRP A 6 -4.24 -10.27 8.33
N PHE A 7 -3.06 -10.28 7.69
CA PHE A 7 -2.76 -9.42 6.55
C PHE A 7 -3.53 -9.87 5.31
N CYS A 8 -3.59 -11.17 5.04
CA CYS A 8 -4.40 -11.72 3.95
C CYS A 8 -5.90 -11.47 4.15
N ASP A 9 -6.40 -11.56 5.38
CA ASP A 9 -7.81 -11.30 5.70
C ASP A 9 -8.16 -9.80 5.58
N ALA A 10 -7.17 -8.92 5.81
CA ALA A 10 -7.36 -7.48 5.91
C ALA A 10 -7.76 -6.82 4.58
N ARG A 11 -7.15 -7.23 3.46
CA ARG A 11 -7.37 -6.77 2.05
C ARG A 11 -7.23 -5.28 1.75
N PHE A 12 -7.56 -4.38 2.67
CA PHE A 12 -7.58 -2.94 2.46
C PHE A 12 -6.88 -2.20 3.61
N GLY A 13 -5.95 -1.32 3.25
CA GLY A 13 -5.22 -0.47 4.18
C GLY A 13 -4.93 0.92 3.64
N ILE A 14 -4.45 1.79 4.54
CA ILE A 14 -4.06 3.16 4.23
C ILE A 14 -2.54 3.30 4.32
N PHE A 15 -1.97 3.91 3.29
CA PHE A 15 -0.58 4.37 3.28
C PHE A 15 -0.59 5.90 3.40
N MET A 16 0.29 6.51 4.18
CA MET A 16 0.33 7.97 4.31
C MET A 16 1.72 8.55 4.09
N HIS A 17 1.80 9.49 3.14
CA HIS A 17 2.99 10.29 2.89
C HIS A 17 2.80 11.69 3.46
N TRP A 18 3.55 11.97 4.52
CA TRP A 18 3.54 13.27 5.20
C TRP A 18 4.93 13.62 5.71
N GLY A 19 5.31 14.88 5.60
CA GLY A 19 6.64 15.36 5.99
C GLY A 19 6.87 16.80 5.56
N LEU A 20 8.13 17.24 5.55
CA LEU A 20 8.47 18.64 5.19
C LEU A 20 8.00 19.00 3.78
N TYR A 21 8.05 18.04 2.85
CA TYR A 21 7.59 18.19 1.47
C TYR A 21 6.11 18.58 1.34
N SER A 22 5.28 18.36 2.37
CA SER A 22 3.89 18.79 2.40
C SER A 22 3.73 20.32 2.48
N ILE A 23 4.75 21.05 2.95
CA ILE A 23 4.74 22.52 3.01
C ILE A 23 4.79 23.14 1.59
N PRO A 24 5.81 22.83 0.76
CA PRO A 24 5.82 23.34 -0.60
C PRO A 24 4.79 22.65 -1.50
N ALA A 25 4.51 21.35 -1.29
CA ALA A 25 3.45 20.60 -1.97
C ALA A 25 3.51 20.75 -3.52
N GLY A 26 4.69 20.51 -4.08
CA GLY A 26 4.96 20.58 -5.52
C GLY A 26 5.26 21.99 -6.07
N VAL A 27 5.25 23.02 -5.21
CA VAL A 27 5.54 24.42 -5.58
C VAL A 27 6.64 25.00 -4.69
N TRP A 28 7.75 25.41 -5.30
CA TRP A 28 8.87 26.10 -4.61
C TRP A 28 9.09 27.48 -5.23
N GLN A 29 9.20 28.52 -4.40
CA GLN A 29 9.44 29.90 -4.85
C GLN A 29 8.48 30.36 -5.98
N GLY A 30 7.20 29.99 -5.86
CA GLY A 30 6.15 30.29 -6.83
C GLY A 30 6.22 29.51 -8.15
N LYS A 31 7.15 28.55 -8.28
CA LYS A 31 7.33 27.71 -9.47
C LYS A 31 6.93 26.27 -9.17
N LYS A 32 6.33 25.61 -10.17
CA LYS A 32 6.04 24.17 -10.11
C LYS A 32 7.35 23.37 -10.31
N MET A 33 7.48 22.25 -9.60
CA MET A 33 8.62 21.32 -9.67
C MET A 33 9.04 20.90 -11.08
N GLY A 34 8.08 20.60 -11.95
CA GLY A 34 8.27 20.51 -13.39
C GLY A 34 8.90 19.23 -13.96
N ARG A 35 9.53 18.34 -13.16
CA ARG A 35 10.04 17.03 -13.65
C ARG A 35 9.00 15.90 -13.57
N ASN A 36 8.23 15.85 -12.50
CA ASN A 36 7.08 14.96 -12.35
C ASN A 36 6.07 15.58 -11.36
N TRP A 37 5.11 14.81 -10.85
CA TRP A 37 4.10 15.25 -9.88
C TRP A 37 4.40 14.85 -8.42
N TYR A 38 5.44 14.06 -8.17
CA TYR A 38 5.78 13.49 -6.88
C TYR A 38 6.32 14.55 -5.92
N SER A 39 5.42 15.15 -5.13
CA SER A 39 5.76 16.29 -4.27
C SER A 39 6.74 15.93 -3.15
N GLU A 40 6.75 14.68 -2.69
CA GLU A 40 7.72 14.14 -1.73
C GLU A 40 9.15 14.10 -2.28
N TRP A 41 9.30 14.19 -3.61
CA TRP A 41 10.58 14.28 -4.30
C TRP A 41 11.02 15.72 -4.57
N ILE A 42 10.29 16.73 -4.10
CA ILE A 42 10.51 18.13 -4.50
C ILE A 42 11.93 18.63 -4.29
N ARG A 43 12.61 18.19 -3.23
CA ARG A 43 14.01 18.58 -3.03
C ARG A 43 14.89 18.18 -4.22
N MET A 44 14.76 16.95 -4.71
CA MET A 44 15.63 16.42 -5.76
C MET A 44 15.09 16.66 -7.17
N GLN A 45 13.77 16.71 -7.34
CA GLN A 45 13.12 16.79 -8.65
C GLN A 45 12.72 18.21 -9.06
N HIS A 46 12.74 19.20 -8.16
CA HIS A 46 12.60 20.58 -8.58
C HIS A 46 13.82 21.03 -9.39
N LYS A 47 13.64 22.07 -10.22
CA LYS A 47 14.69 22.72 -11.00
C LYS A 47 15.20 24.02 -10.36
N TRP A 48 15.20 24.11 -9.04
CA TRP A 48 15.57 25.34 -8.32
C TRP A 48 16.86 25.17 -7.51
N PRO A 49 17.83 26.09 -7.65
CA PRO A 49 17.99 27.02 -8.78
C PRO A 49 18.24 26.23 -10.07
N GLU A 50 17.88 26.77 -11.24
CA GLU A 50 18.07 26.06 -12.51
C GLU A 50 19.55 25.74 -12.77
N PRO A 51 19.93 24.52 -13.22
CA PRO A 51 19.09 23.34 -13.52
C PRO A 51 19.02 22.29 -12.37
N GLY A 52 19.26 22.68 -11.12
CA GLY A 52 19.45 21.78 -9.97
C GLY A 52 18.21 21.52 -9.09
N GLY A 53 18.37 20.67 -8.07
CA GLY A 53 17.40 20.46 -6.99
C GLY A 53 17.54 21.49 -5.87
N ILE A 54 16.51 21.62 -5.02
CA ILE A 54 16.47 22.58 -3.91
C ILE A 54 17.68 22.30 -2.99
N PRO A 55 18.56 23.29 -2.77
CA PRO A 55 19.70 23.13 -1.89
C PRO A 55 19.27 22.73 -0.47
N ARG A 56 20.06 21.89 0.21
CA ARG A 56 19.76 21.41 1.58
C ARG A 56 19.48 22.58 2.53
N GLU A 57 20.34 23.60 2.52
CA GLU A 57 20.19 24.79 3.37
C GLU A 57 18.87 25.54 3.13
N GLU A 58 18.37 25.56 1.89
CA GLU A 58 17.06 26.15 1.58
C GLU A 58 15.90 25.24 2.01
N TYR A 59 16.01 23.94 1.74
CA TYR A 59 14.97 22.97 2.10
C TYR A 59 14.81 22.86 3.62
N ASP A 60 15.91 22.91 4.37
CA ASP A 60 15.89 22.81 5.83
C ASP A 60 15.22 24.03 6.51
N THR A 61 15.04 25.15 5.79
CA THR A 61 14.20 26.27 6.30
C THR A 61 12.73 25.89 6.50
N LEU A 62 12.29 24.75 5.94
CA LEU A 62 10.96 24.20 6.18
C LEU A 62 10.77 23.68 7.60
N LEU A 63 11.85 23.31 8.31
CA LEU A 63 11.79 22.84 9.69
C LEU A 63 11.13 23.87 10.62
N GLU A 64 11.46 25.14 10.44
CA GLU A 64 10.90 26.27 11.21
C GLU A 64 9.42 26.52 10.90
N GLN A 65 8.94 26.01 9.76
CA GLN A 65 7.56 26.18 9.28
C GLN A 65 6.67 24.98 9.61
N PHE A 66 7.25 23.83 9.97
CA PHE A 66 6.49 22.61 10.23
C PHE A 66 5.80 22.67 11.60
N ASN A 67 4.60 23.26 11.62
CA ASN A 67 3.74 23.36 12.80
C ASN A 67 2.25 23.11 12.42
N PRO A 68 1.85 21.84 12.26
CA PRO A 68 0.50 21.47 11.83
C PRO A 68 -0.54 21.66 12.93
N ASP A 69 -1.09 22.87 13.05
CA ASP A 69 -2.06 23.25 14.09
C ASP A 69 -3.38 22.45 14.03
N ASN A 70 -3.72 21.86 12.88
CA ASN A 70 -4.92 21.04 12.69
C ASN A 70 -4.63 19.52 12.75
N PHE A 71 -3.41 19.10 13.11
CA PHE A 71 -3.08 17.67 13.26
C PHE A 71 -3.84 17.05 14.44
N GLN A 72 -4.79 16.19 14.11
CA GLN A 72 -5.63 15.44 15.05
C GLN A 72 -5.59 13.94 14.71
N PRO A 73 -4.71 13.16 15.38
CA PRO A 73 -4.50 11.73 15.06
C PRO A 73 -5.78 10.91 15.21
N ASP A 74 -6.57 11.20 16.24
CA ASP A 74 -7.85 10.58 16.51
C ASP A 74 -8.84 10.77 15.33
N VAL A 75 -8.84 11.95 14.69
CA VAL A 75 -9.69 12.24 13.51
C VAL A 75 -9.18 11.51 12.28
N TRP A 76 -7.86 11.50 12.06
CA TRP A 76 -7.25 10.83 10.92
C TRP A 76 -7.54 9.33 10.93
N VAL A 77 -7.21 8.67 12.04
CA VAL A 77 -7.35 7.22 12.16
C VAL A 77 -8.83 6.82 12.14
N LYS A 78 -9.72 7.61 12.76
CA LYS A 78 -11.17 7.36 12.65
C LYS A 78 -11.64 7.44 11.19
N GLN A 79 -11.17 8.41 10.40
CA GLN A 79 -11.54 8.51 8.98
C GLN A 79 -11.09 7.28 8.18
N PHE A 80 -9.93 6.71 8.51
CA PHE A 80 -9.45 5.47 7.87
C PHE A 80 -10.28 4.26 8.28
N LYS A 81 -10.64 4.17 9.57
CA LYS A 81 -11.54 3.13 10.08
C LYS A 81 -12.92 3.20 9.41
N ASP A 82 -13.50 4.40 9.33
CA ASP A 82 -14.79 4.67 8.69
C ASP A 82 -14.73 4.40 7.18
N ALA A 83 -13.55 4.47 6.55
CA ALA A 83 -13.35 4.08 5.15
C ALA A 83 -13.22 2.56 4.96
N GLY A 84 -13.25 1.76 6.04
CA GLY A 84 -13.14 0.31 6.01
C GLY A 84 -11.69 -0.22 6.09
N ALA A 85 -10.68 0.62 6.29
CA ALA A 85 -9.31 0.13 6.40
C ALA A 85 -9.15 -0.83 7.60
N LYS A 86 -8.28 -1.83 7.45
CA LYS A 86 -7.90 -2.77 8.53
C LYS A 86 -6.50 -2.53 9.06
N TYR A 87 -5.66 -1.87 8.27
CA TYR A 87 -4.32 -1.46 8.68
C TYR A 87 -3.97 -0.09 8.13
N PHE A 88 -3.00 0.55 8.78
CA PHE A 88 -2.52 1.87 8.45
C PHE A 88 -1.01 1.97 8.68
N LEU A 89 -0.33 2.64 7.76
CA LEU A 89 1.08 2.97 7.89
C LEU A 89 1.35 4.38 7.38
N ILE A 90 2.41 4.96 7.92
CA ILE A 90 2.87 6.30 7.60
C ILE A 90 4.37 6.25 7.28
N THR A 91 4.82 7.16 6.44
CA THR A 91 6.24 7.49 6.28
C THR A 91 6.84 7.93 7.62
N ALA A 92 7.37 6.98 8.40
CA ALA A 92 8.10 7.31 9.62
C ALA A 92 9.28 8.23 9.28
N LYS A 93 10.00 7.86 8.21
CA LYS A 93 11.03 8.66 7.55
C LYS A 93 10.95 8.43 6.04
N HIS A 94 10.82 9.50 5.26
CA HIS A 94 10.95 9.44 3.80
C HIS A 94 12.39 9.70 3.36
N HIS A 95 12.65 9.78 2.06
CA HIS A 95 13.99 10.00 1.51
C HIS A 95 14.65 11.31 1.96
N ASP A 96 13.87 12.34 2.31
CA ASP A 96 14.42 13.60 2.80
C ASP A 96 15.08 13.48 4.18
N GLY A 97 14.93 12.34 4.85
CA GLY A 97 15.59 12.01 6.10
C GLY A 97 14.86 12.52 7.35
N PHE A 98 13.73 13.23 7.19
CA PHE A 98 12.96 13.79 8.30
C PHE A 98 12.15 12.72 9.03
N ALA A 99 12.48 12.52 10.31
CA ALA A 99 11.79 11.54 11.16
C ALA A 99 10.55 12.16 11.84
N LEU A 100 9.40 11.50 11.71
CA LEU A 100 8.13 11.91 12.33
C LEU A 100 7.97 11.47 13.81
N TRP A 101 9.06 11.09 14.49
CA TRP A 101 9.04 10.73 15.91
C TRP A 101 10.25 11.34 16.62
N PRO A 102 10.28 11.41 17.97
CA PRO A 102 11.42 11.91 18.73
C PRO A 102 12.59 10.90 18.73
N SER A 103 13.19 10.68 17.56
CA SER A 103 14.32 9.76 17.40
C SER A 103 15.52 10.24 18.22
N LYS A 104 16.12 9.36 19.01
CA LYS A 104 17.35 9.67 19.77
C LYS A 104 18.61 9.54 18.91
N VAL A 105 18.46 9.00 17.70
CA VAL A 105 19.55 8.71 16.77
C VAL A 105 19.96 9.95 15.96
N SER A 106 19.01 10.79 15.57
CA SER A 106 19.26 12.04 14.86
C SER A 106 18.31 13.14 15.33
N SER A 107 18.83 14.35 15.48
CA SER A 107 18.05 15.55 15.80
C SER A 107 17.23 16.09 14.63
N TYR A 108 17.41 15.55 13.41
CA TYR A 108 16.59 15.89 12.24
C TYR A 108 15.24 15.16 12.30
N ASN A 109 14.46 15.51 13.32
CA ASN A 109 13.20 14.88 13.64
C ASN A 109 12.16 15.91 14.09
N VAL A 110 10.89 15.53 14.07
CA VAL A 110 9.76 16.43 14.35
C VAL A 110 9.83 17.05 15.74
N TYR A 111 10.37 16.34 16.74
CA TYR A 111 10.46 16.83 18.10
C TYR A 111 11.64 17.78 18.29
N ASP A 112 12.83 17.50 17.75
CA ASP A 112 14.01 18.33 18.00
C ASP A 112 14.12 19.51 17.03
N ALA A 113 13.73 19.32 15.78
CA ALA A 113 13.99 20.28 14.71
C ALA A 113 12.82 21.24 14.40
N THR A 114 11.61 20.99 14.90
CA THR A 114 10.42 21.80 14.53
C THR A 114 9.73 22.45 15.74
N PRO A 115 8.85 23.46 15.53
CA PRO A 115 8.00 24.01 16.59
C PRO A 115 6.96 23.03 17.16
N LEU A 116 6.62 21.95 16.43
CA LEU A 116 5.55 21.04 16.83
C LEU A 116 5.85 20.33 18.15
N LYS A 117 7.10 19.90 18.38
CA LYS A 117 7.57 19.26 19.64
C LYS A 117 6.66 18.12 20.14
N ARG A 118 6.10 17.31 19.22
CA ARG A 118 5.19 16.18 19.52
C ARG A 118 5.72 14.87 18.98
N ASP A 119 5.34 13.77 19.62
CA ASP A 119 5.56 12.42 19.12
C ASP A 119 4.41 12.01 18.19
N VAL A 120 4.51 12.37 16.91
CA VAL A 120 3.43 12.13 15.93
C VAL A 120 3.15 10.64 15.77
N LEU A 121 4.17 9.78 15.73
CA LEU A 121 3.98 8.34 15.56
C LEU A 121 3.35 7.71 16.81
N GLY A 122 3.77 8.13 18.01
CA GLY A 122 3.15 7.69 19.27
C GLY A 122 1.67 8.05 19.35
N GLU A 123 1.30 9.29 19.03
CA GLU A 123 -0.11 9.70 19.08
C GLU A 123 -0.98 8.99 18.01
N LEU A 124 -0.41 8.66 16.84
CA LEU A 124 -1.10 7.85 15.83
C LEU A 124 -1.24 6.39 16.28
N LYS A 125 -0.24 5.82 16.96
CA LYS A 125 -0.32 4.47 17.54
C LYS A 125 -1.47 4.39 18.54
N ASP A 126 -1.59 5.35 19.45
CA ASP A 126 -2.68 5.40 20.43
C ASP A 126 -4.06 5.44 19.74
N ALA A 127 -4.18 6.21 18.66
CA ALA A 127 -5.41 6.27 17.87
C ALA A 127 -5.68 4.95 17.14
N CYS A 128 -4.67 4.29 16.57
CA CYS A 128 -4.80 2.98 15.94
C CYS A 128 -5.31 1.92 16.91
N ASP A 129 -4.74 1.86 18.11
CA ASP A 129 -5.16 0.94 19.17
C ASP A 129 -6.61 1.19 19.57
N LYS A 130 -7.02 2.47 19.66
CA LYS A 130 -8.39 2.85 19.97
C LYS A 130 -9.41 2.40 18.92
N TYR A 131 -9.07 2.43 17.63
CA TYR A 131 -9.99 2.07 16.54
C TYR A 131 -9.77 0.66 15.96
N GLY A 132 -8.80 -0.08 16.49
CA GLY A 132 -8.47 -1.44 16.06
C GLY A 132 -7.98 -1.48 14.61
N LEU A 133 -6.96 -0.67 14.30
CA LEU A 133 -6.21 -0.70 13.04
C LEU A 133 -4.81 -1.23 13.31
N GLU A 134 -4.36 -2.22 12.53
CA GLU A 134 -2.98 -2.68 12.62
C GLU A 134 -2.03 -1.58 12.12
N TYR A 135 -1.05 -1.20 12.94
CA TYR A 135 -0.20 -0.05 12.67
C TYR A 135 1.21 -0.46 12.24
N GLY A 136 1.68 0.12 11.13
CA GLY A 136 3.01 -0.15 10.58
C GLY A 136 3.72 1.12 10.12
N PHE A 137 4.93 0.95 9.60
CA PHE A 137 5.76 2.07 9.18
C PHE A 137 6.33 1.86 7.80
N TYR A 138 6.22 2.88 6.96
CA TYR A 138 7.14 3.03 5.86
C TYR A 138 8.47 3.58 6.37
N TYR A 139 9.56 3.02 5.87
CA TYR A 139 10.90 3.52 6.17
C TYR A 139 11.80 3.51 4.93
N SER A 140 12.26 4.69 4.51
CA SER A 140 13.29 4.77 3.47
C SER A 140 14.66 4.40 4.05
N HIS A 141 15.06 3.16 3.78
CA HIS A 141 16.21 2.55 4.44
C HIS A 141 17.53 2.83 3.73
N TRP A 142 17.54 3.00 2.39
CA TRP A 142 18.78 3.24 1.65
C TRP A 142 18.96 4.70 1.19
N LEU A 143 17.88 5.39 0.83
CA LEU A 143 17.93 6.83 0.58
C LEU A 143 17.74 7.61 1.87
N ASP A 144 18.67 8.52 2.14
CA ASP A 144 18.57 9.49 3.22
C ASP A 144 19.36 10.74 2.81
N TRP A 145 18.67 11.70 2.22
CA TRP A 145 19.29 12.88 1.64
C TRP A 145 19.79 13.88 2.69
N GLU A 146 19.43 13.67 3.95
CA GLU A 146 19.90 14.47 5.07
C GLU A 146 21.29 14.00 5.52
N HIS A 147 21.48 12.69 5.59
CA HIS A 147 22.70 12.08 6.10
C HIS A 147 23.81 12.04 5.02
N PRO A 148 25.06 12.48 5.31
CA PRO A 148 26.16 12.48 4.32
C PRO A 148 26.51 11.12 3.71
N GLY A 149 26.25 10.04 4.46
CA GLY A 149 26.41 8.66 4.02
C GLY A 149 25.18 8.02 3.39
N GLY A 150 24.01 8.68 3.42
CA GLY A 150 22.81 8.17 2.78
C GLY A 150 22.94 8.19 1.26
N ALA A 151 22.38 7.20 0.57
CA ALA A 151 22.41 7.18 -0.89
C ALA A 151 21.53 8.31 -1.46
N LEU A 152 21.82 8.69 -2.72
CA LEU A 152 21.10 9.72 -3.46
C LEU A 152 20.41 9.11 -4.69
N PRO A 153 19.36 9.75 -5.25
CA PRO A 153 18.71 9.22 -6.44
C PRO A 153 19.67 9.13 -7.64
N PRO A 154 19.73 7.98 -8.33
CA PRO A 154 20.64 7.77 -9.46
C PRO A 154 20.20 8.40 -10.80
N TRP A 155 19.12 9.19 -10.86
CA TRP A 155 18.49 9.61 -12.11
C TRP A 155 18.41 11.10 -12.46
N PRO A 156 18.69 12.11 -11.61
CA PRO A 156 18.57 13.52 -12.03
C PRO A 156 19.34 13.81 -13.34
N SER A 157 20.59 13.37 -13.45
CA SER A 157 21.39 13.52 -14.67
C SER A 157 21.04 12.54 -15.80
N ARG A 158 20.29 11.46 -15.51
CA ARG A 158 19.88 10.43 -16.48
C ARG A 158 18.66 10.90 -17.28
N GLU A 159 17.69 11.51 -16.60
CA GLU A 159 16.47 12.03 -17.23
C GLU A 159 16.75 13.31 -18.00
N ASN A 160 17.70 14.12 -17.53
CA ASN A 160 18.14 15.32 -18.22
C ASN A 160 19.67 15.49 -18.10
N PRO A 161 20.43 15.33 -19.19
CA PRO A 161 21.89 15.48 -19.17
C PRO A 161 22.42 16.85 -18.73
N LYS A 162 21.54 17.85 -18.61
CA LYS A 162 21.89 19.19 -18.10
C LYS A 162 21.86 19.29 -16.58
N ASP A 163 21.23 18.32 -15.91
CA ASP A 163 21.16 18.30 -14.46
C ASP A 163 22.49 17.78 -13.89
N PRO A 164 23.02 18.37 -12.81
CA PRO A 164 24.28 17.93 -12.22
C PRO A 164 24.16 16.48 -11.70
N PRO A 165 25.17 15.62 -11.92
CA PRO A 165 25.15 14.27 -11.38
C PRO A 165 25.19 14.29 -9.86
N MET A 166 24.39 13.43 -9.23
CA MET A 166 24.44 13.21 -7.78
C MET A 166 25.62 12.30 -7.46
N VAL A 167 26.52 12.76 -6.60
CA VAL A 167 27.68 11.98 -6.15
C VAL A 167 27.22 10.99 -5.08
N GLN A 168 27.31 9.70 -5.37
CA GLN A 168 26.97 8.64 -4.44
C GLN A 168 28.01 8.53 -3.31
N PRO A 169 27.62 8.14 -2.08
CA PRO A 169 28.54 7.90 -0.98
C PRO A 169 29.46 6.70 -1.27
N SER A 170 30.62 6.65 -0.60
CA SER A 170 31.43 5.42 -0.55
C SER A 170 30.71 4.34 0.26
N GLN A 171 31.09 3.08 0.07
CA GLN A 171 30.59 1.98 0.88
C GLN A 171 30.83 2.20 2.38
N GLU A 172 31.99 2.73 2.76
CA GLU A 172 32.32 3.07 4.16
C GLU A 172 31.41 4.18 4.73
N SER A 173 31.14 5.23 3.97
CA SER A 173 30.22 6.29 4.38
C SER A 173 28.78 5.78 4.48
N PHE A 174 28.39 4.89 3.56
CA PHE A 174 27.10 4.23 3.62
C PHE A 174 26.98 3.26 4.81
N ASP A 175 28.05 2.56 5.19
CA ASP A 175 28.08 1.74 6.42
C ASP A 175 27.86 2.59 7.67
N GLN A 176 28.47 3.77 7.75
CA GLN A 176 28.22 4.71 8.85
C GLN A 176 26.74 5.09 8.91
N TYR A 177 26.15 5.51 7.78
CA TYR A 177 24.71 5.77 7.70
C TYR A 177 23.88 4.55 8.14
N TRP A 178 24.21 3.36 7.62
CA TRP A 178 23.44 2.16 7.82
C TRP A 178 23.41 1.74 9.29
N TYR A 179 24.58 1.69 9.94
CA TYR A 179 24.73 1.17 11.29
C TYR A 179 24.58 2.23 12.38
N GLU A 180 24.79 3.51 12.07
CA GLU A 180 24.62 4.60 13.05
C GLU A 180 23.24 5.26 12.97
N LYS A 181 22.57 5.25 11.80
CA LYS A 181 21.25 5.83 11.62
C LYS A 181 20.17 4.81 11.25
N CYS A 182 20.33 4.10 10.13
CA CYS A 182 19.27 3.26 9.56
C CYS A 182 18.78 2.15 10.51
N VAL A 183 19.67 1.24 10.89
CA VAL A 183 19.36 0.09 11.75
C VAL A 183 18.90 0.55 13.15
N PRO A 184 19.57 1.50 13.83
CA PRO A 184 19.10 2.01 15.13
C PRO A 184 17.71 2.66 15.07
N GLN A 185 17.37 3.41 14.03
CA GLN A 185 16.04 4.01 13.89
C GLN A 185 14.94 2.97 13.69
N VAL A 186 15.20 1.93 12.88
CA VAL A 186 14.25 0.81 12.74
C VAL A 186 14.06 0.07 14.05
N LYS A 187 15.13 -0.07 14.85
CA LYS A 187 15.03 -0.60 16.22
C LYS A 187 14.16 0.28 17.12
N GLU A 188 14.31 1.62 17.09
CA GLU A 188 13.46 2.53 17.87
C GLU A 188 11.98 2.37 17.47
N LEU A 189 11.69 2.27 16.18
CA LEU A 189 10.32 2.17 15.68
C LEU A 189 9.61 0.90 16.18
N ILE A 190 10.30 -0.25 16.15
CA ILE A 190 9.72 -1.50 16.62
C ILE A 190 9.63 -1.58 18.14
N ASP A 191 10.66 -1.12 18.87
CA ASP A 191 10.69 -1.16 20.33
C ASP A 191 9.65 -0.23 20.97
N ASN A 192 9.46 0.98 20.41
CA ASN A 192 8.64 2.01 21.05
C ASN A 192 7.17 1.95 20.63
N TYR A 193 6.86 1.41 19.45
CA TYR A 193 5.52 1.50 18.88
C TYR A 193 4.89 0.16 18.47
N ASP A 194 5.53 -0.99 18.77
CA ASP A 194 5.00 -2.34 18.46
C ASP A 194 4.53 -2.46 16.98
N ALA A 195 5.42 -2.11 16.06
CA ALA A 195 5.13 -2.12 14.63
C ALA A 195 4.64 -3.50 14.16
N LYS A 196 3.50 -3.52 13.47
CA LYS A 196 2.90 -4.76 12.91
C LYS A 196 3.52 -5.16 11.59
N PHE A 197 4.03 -4.20 10.84
CA PHE A 197 4.78 -4.44 9.62
C PHE A 197 5.61 -3.22 9.23
N PHE A 198 6.70 -3.49 8.52
CA PHE A 198 7.52 -2.50 7.84
C PHE A 198 7.33 -2.60 6.33
N TRP A 199 7.12 -1.43 5.72
CA TRP A 199 7.21 -1.25 4.29
C TRP A 199 8.53 -0.50 4.01
N PHE A 200 9.54 -1.24 3.57
CA PHE A 200 10.83 -0.70 3.16
C PHE A 200 10.80 -0.33 1.68
N ASP A 201 11.52 0.73 1.32
CA ASP A 201 11.49 1.24 -0.04
C ASP A 201 12.77 1.05 -0.84
N SER A 202 12.67 0.25 -1.89
CA SER A 202 13.61 0.14 -3.01
C SER A 202 12.83 -0.28 -4.25
N TRP A 203 13.27 0.14 -5.45
CA TRP A 203 12.50 -0.03 -6.69
C TRP A 203 13.35 -0.45 -7.90
N ASP A 204 14.67 -0.55 -7.77
CA ASP A 204 15.52 -0.97 -8.88
C ASP A 204 16.75 -1.75 -8.42
N ASP A 205 17.38 -2.39 -9.40
CA ASP A 205 18.63 -3.13 -9.22
C ASP A 205 19.81 -2.25 -8.83
N LYS A 206 19.72 -0.91 -8.92
CA LYS A 206 20.81 -0.02 -8.52
C LYS A 206 20.92 0.12 -7.01
N SER A 207 19.78 -0.02 -6.32
CA SER A 207 19.77 -0.17 -4.86
C SER A 207 20.68 -1.33 -4.40
N SER A 208 20.88 -2.36 -5.24
CA SER A 208 21.72 -3.52 -4.91
C SER A 208 23.16 -3.19 -4.56
N HIS A 209 23.70 -2.10 -5.11
CA HIS A 209 25.05 -1.68 -4.79
C HIS A 209 25.21 -1.33 -3.31
N PHE A 210 24.16 -0.83 -2.67
CA PHE A 210 24.14 -0.44 -1.27
C PHE A 210 23.47 -1.48 -0.37
N LEU A 211 22.54 -2.27 -0.91
CA LEU A 211 21.77 -3.27 -0.17
C LEU A 211 22.44 -4.65 -0.21
N THR A 212 23.67 -4.75 0.30
CA THR A 212 24.39 -6.02 0.38
C THR A 212 23.67 -7.03 1.29
N GLU A 213 23.94 -8.33 1.09
CA GLU A 213 23.43 -9.41 1.94
C GLU A 213 23.65 -9.11 3.43
N GLU A 214 24.86 -8.68 3.83
CA GLU A 214 25.20 -8.34 5.22
C GLU A 214 24.28 -7.26 5.80
N ARG A 215 24.04 -6.18 5.05
CA ARG A 215 23.23 -5.05 5.50
C ARG A 215 21.75 -5.44 5.59
N LEU A 216 21.25 -6.18 4.60
CA LEU A 216 19.89 -6.71 4.60
C LEU A 216 19.68 -7.66 5.78
N ASP A 217 20.60 -8.59 6.02
CA ASP A 217 20.57 -9.50 7.17
C ASP A 217 20.60 -8.71 8.48
N ALA A 218 21.42 -7.67 8.61
CA ALA A 218 21.45 -6.84 9.82
C ALA A 218 20.09 -6.18 10.10
N LEU A 219 19.44 -5.64 9.07
CA LEU A 219 18.14 -4.97 9.22
C LEU A 219 17.00 -5.97 9.48
N ILE A 220 16.96 -7.09 8.75
CA ILE A 220 15.97 -8.16 8.97
C ILE A 220 16.13 -8.75 10.37
N ASN A 221 17.36 -9.07 10.79
CA ASN A 221 17.62 -9.61 12.11
C ASN A 221 17.24 -8.61 13.21
N THR A 222 17.40 -7.31 12.99
CA THR A 222 16.94 -6.28 13.93
C THR A 222 15.44 -6.36 14.16
N VAL A 223 14.64 -6.46 13.09
CA VAL A 223 13.18 -6.64 13.18
C VAL A 223 12.84 -7.98 13.84
N ARG A 224 13.45 -9.08 13.40
CA ARG A 224 13.15 -10.44 13.89
C ARG A 224 13.54 -10.67 15.34
N ASN A 225 14.61 -10.05 15.82
CA ASN A 225 15.03 -10.14 17.21
C ASN A 225 14.11 -9.35 18.15
N ALA A 226 13.46 -8.28 17.64
CA ALA A 226 12.54 -7.46 18.41
C ALA A 226 11.09 -7.96 18.33
N SER A 227 10.68 -8.58 17.23
CA SER A 227 9.32 -9.11 17.04
C SER A 227 9.30 -10.34 16.14
N ASP A 228 8.60 -11.38 16.59
CA ASP A 228 8.27 -12.58 15.81
C ASP A 228 7.01 -12.39 14.93
N LYS A 229 6.35 -11.24 15.03
CA LYS A 229 5.07 -10.94 14.36
C LYS A 229 5.16 -9.87 13.28
N CYS A 230 6.14 -8.97 13.36
CA CYS A 230 6.24 -7.85 12.43
C CYS A 230 6.51 -8.31 11.00
N LEU A 231 5.67 -7.94 10.04
CA LEU A 231 5.87 -8.29 8.63
C LEU A 231 6.93 -7.41 7.95
N ILE A 232 7.63 -7.95 6.96
CA ILE A 232 8.65 -7.26 6.13
C ILE A 232 8.30 -7.49 4.66
N ASN A 233 8.33 -6.43 3.86
CA ASN A 233 8.05 -6.51 2.42
C ASN A 233 9.28 -6.80 1.54
N SER A 234 9.06 -7.26 0.31
CA SER A 234 10.12 -7.55 -0.67
C SER A 234 10.96 -6.33 -1.08
N ARG A 235 10.40 -5.12 -1.05
CA ARG A 235 11.13 -3.88 -1.34
C ARG A 235 12.14 -3.46 -0.27
N ILE A 236 12.39 -4.30 0.74
CA ILE A 236 13.62 -4.21 1.53
C ILE A 236 14.89 -4.41 0.68
N GLY A 237 14.79 -5.02 -0.51
CA GLY A 237 15.90 -5.18 -1.45
C GLY A 237 16.33 -6.62 -1.70
N THR A 238 15.59 -7.60 -1.19
CA THR A 238 15.94 -9.02 -1.27
C THR A 238 15.89 -9.59 -2.68
N THR A 239 14.94 -9.14 -3.52
CA THR A 239 14.77 -9.61 -4.89
C THR A 239 16.05 -9.43 -5.74
N TRP A 240 16.82 -8.37 -5.47
CA TRP A 240 17.97 -7.96 -6.31
C TRP A 240 19.31 -8.43 -5.75
N SER A 241 19.43 -8.51 -4.43
CA SER A 241 20.74 -8.45 -3.77
C SER A 241 20.99 -9.56 -2.76
N HIS A 242 19.95 -10.36 -2.48
CA HIS A 242 20.03 -11.42 -1.50
C HIS A 242 19.97 -12.80 -2.19
N PRO A 243 20.92 -13.73 -1.98
CA PRO A 243 20.93 -15.05 -2.63
C PRO A 243 19.67 -15.90 -2.39
N LYS A 244 19.02 -15.71 -1.24
CA LYS A 244 17.73 -16.36 -0.91
C LYS A 244 16.52 -15.70 -1.60
N GLY A 245 16.73 -14.63 -2.36
CA GLY A 245 15.68 -13.81 -2.96
C GLY A 245 14.62 -13.43 -1.93
N ASP A 246 13.37 -13.36 -2.37
CA ASP A 246 12.26 -13.00 -1.50
C ASP A 246 11.87 -14.10 -0.50
N SER A 247 12.49 -15.27 -0.45
CA SER A 247 12.07 -16.33 0.51
C SER A 247 12.23 -15.97 1.99
N ILE A 248 12.84 -14.83 2.30
CA ILE A 248 13.10 -14.33 3.66
C ILE A 248 12.27 -13.12 4.08
N VAL A 249 11.41 -12.61 3.19
CA VAL A 249 10.40 -11.58 3.49
C VAL A 249 9.03 -12.21 3.63
N ASP A 250 8.05 -11.48 4.15
CA ASP A 250 6.76 -12.05 4.52
C ASP A 250 5.69 -11.83 3.44
N TYR A 251 5.81 -10.75 2.67
CA TYR A 251 4.90 -10.44 1.57
C TYR A 251 5.61 -9.67 0.44
N LEU A 252 5.04 -9.75 -0.76
CA LEU A 252 5.54 -9.03 -1.93
C LEU A 252 4.90 -7.65 -2.02
N SER A 253 5.68 -6.61 -2.29
CA SER A 253 5.15 -5.31 -2.71
C SER A 253 5.34 -5.13 -4.21
N MET A 254 4.24 -4.82 -4.90
CA MET A 254 4.25 -4.54 -6.34
C MET A 254 4.86 -3.17 -6.64
N GLY A 255 5.08 -2.86 -7.93
CA GLY A 255 5.41 -1.52 -8.40
C GLY A 255 4.42 -0.44 -7.96
N ASP A 256 4.85 0.81 -8.05
CA ASP A 256 4.03 1.98 -7.72
C ASP A 256 2.82 2.03 -8.66
N ASN A 257 1.59 1.95 -8.12
CA ASN A 257 0.36 1.83 -8.91
C ASN A 257 0.38 0.64 -9.90
N GLU A 258 1.14 -0.43 -9.61
CA GLU A 258 1.17 -1.64 -10.44
C GLU A 258 0.14 -2.65 -9.92
N PHE A 259 -0.84 -2.96 -10.77
CA PHE A 259 -1.93 -3.89 -10.49
C PHE A 259 -1.77 -5.13 -11.38
N PRO A 260 -1.22 -6.24 -10.86
CA PRO A 260 -1.00 -7.45 -11.63
C PRO A 260 -2.29 -8.01 -12.23
N ASP A 261 -2.20 -8.60 -13.41
CA ASP A 261 -3.29 -9.27 -14.14
C ASP A 261 -3.42 -10.77 -13.83
N GLN A 262 -2.65 -11.27 -12.86
CA GLN A 262 -2.62 -12.68 -12.47
C GLN A 262 -2.76 -12.88 -10.96
N LYS A 263 -3.17 -14.09 -10.57
CA LYS A 263 -3.30 -14.53 -9.17
C LYS A 263 -1.94 -14.96 -8.61
N PHE A 264 -1.71 -14.71 -7.32
CA PHE A 264 -0.51 -15.17 -6.61
C PHE A 264 -0.89 -15.94 -5.35
N ALA A 265 -0.20 -17.05 -5.08
CA ALA A 265 -0.38 -17.82 -3.84
C ALA A 265 0.32 -17.17 -2.65
N ARG A 266 1.41 -16.45 -2.91
CA ARG A 266 2.17 -15.75 -1.88
C ARG A 266 1.46 -14.44 -1.48
N PRO A 267 1.40 -14.06 -0.19
CA PRO A 267 0.87 -12.77 0.22
C PRO A 267 1.54 -11.61 -0.51
N TRP A 268 0.75 -10.66 -1.00
CA TRP A 268 1.24 -9.51 -1.75
C TRP A 268 0.33 -8.27 -1.61
N GLU A 269 0.85 -7.10 -1.98
CA GLU A 269 0.17 -5.81 -1.85
C GLU A 269 0.53 -4.87 -3.01
N THR A 270 -0.47 -4.14 -3.54
CA THR A 270 -0.25 -2.94 -4.37
C THR A 270 -0.48 -1.69 -3.55
N SER A 271 0.50 -0.79 -3.60
CA SER A 271 0.35 0.60 -3.18
C SER A 271 -0.19 1.43 -4.34
N GLY A 272 -1.29 2.17 -4.12
CA GLY A 272 -1.88 3.02 -5.15
C GLY A 272 -2.26 4.41 -4.63
N THR A 273 -2.21 5.41 -5.50
CA THR A 273 -2.47 6.82 -5.16
C THR A 273 -3.88 7.26 -5.56
N PHE A 274 -4.42 8.30 -4.92
CA PHE A 274 -5.66 8.94 -5.37
C PHE A 274 -5.48 9.74 -6.67
N ASN A 275 -4.31 10.33 -6.87
CA ASN A 275 -3.93 11.18 -7.99
C ASN A 275 -2.49 10.84 -8.42
N GLU A 276 -1.71 11.74 -8.99
CA GLU A 276 -0.36 11.43 -9.48
C GLU A 276 0.65 11.38 -8.33
N SER A 277 0.52 12.24 -7.31
CA SER A 277 1.48 12.37 -6.21
C SER A 277 1.19 11.41 -5.04
N TRP A 278 2.24 10.94 -4.36
CA TRP A 278 2.10 10.26 -3.06
C TRP A 278 1.81 11.27 -1.93
N ALA A 279 2.62 12.31 -1.81
CA ALA A 279 2.33 13.39 -0.85
C ALA A 279 1.32 14.42 -1.40
N CYS A 280 0.85 15.34 -0.54
CA CYS A 280 -0.07 16.38 -0.97
C CYS A 280 0.55 17.29 -2.06
N HIS A 281 -0.19 17.55 -3.14
CA HIS A 281 0.29 18.40 -4.23
C HIS A 281 -0.74 19.48 -4.58
N LYS A 282 -0.37 20.76 -4.48
CA LYS A 282 -1.28 21.92 -4.61
C LYS A 282 -1.95 22.04 -5.99
N LEU A 283 -1.34 21.46 -7.01
CA LEU A 283 -1.77 21.59 -8.41
C LEU A 283 -2.20 20.26 -9.05
N ASP A 284 -2.26 19.17 -8.27
CA ASP A 284 -2.63 17.86 -8.79
C ASP A 284 -4.12 17.59 -8.54
N TYR A 285 -4.91 17.69 -9.60
CA TYR A 285 -6.35 17.47 -9.58
C TYR A 285 -6.76 16.21 -10.36
N SER A 286 -5.80 15.35 -10.72
CA SER A 286 -6.02 14.12 -11.49
C SER A 286 -6.57 13.00 -10.61
N TRP A 287 -7.67 13.27 -9.92
CA TRP A 287 -8.25 12.35 -8.95
C TRP A 287 -8.92 11.15 -9.65
N LYS A 288 -8.44 9.93 -9.38
CA LYS A 288 -9.12 8.66 -9.73
C LYS A 288 -10.55 8.66 -9.20
N SER A 289 -11.51 8.06 -9.90
CA SER A 289 -12.89 7.98 -9.40
C SER A 289 -13.00 6.96 -8.27
N THR A 290 -14.05 7.04 -7.44
CA THR A 290 -14.32 6.01 -6.43
C THR A 290 -14.53 4.64 -7.07
N GLN A 291 -15.19 4.58 -8.25
CA GLN A 291 -15.35 3.34 -9.00
C GLN A 291 -14.01 2.72 -9.38
N THR A 292 -13.05 3.52 -9.86
CA THR A 292 -11.70 3.04 -10.16
C THR A 292 -11.02 2.46 -8.92
N LEU A 293 -11.12 3.15 -7.78
CA LEU A 293 -10.50 2.70 -6.53
C LEU A 293 -11.13 1.41 -5.98
N LEU A 294 -12.45 1.28 -6.08
CA LEU A 294 -13.15 0.05 -5.73
C LEU A 294 -12.77 -1.10 -6.66
N LYS A 295 -12.60 -0.86 -7.97
CA LYS A 295 -12.12 -1.88 -8.92
C LYS A 295 -10.70 -2.34 -8.55
N CYS A 296 -9.81 -1.42 -8.19
CA CYS A 296 -8.48 -1.77 -7.69
C CYS A 296 -8.54 -2.67 -6.44
N LEU A 297 -9.43 -2.37 -5.49
CA LEU A 297 -9.63 -3.19 -4.29
C LEU A 297 -10.14 -4.60 -4.63
N VAL A 298 -11.18 -4.69 -5.47
CA VAL A 298 -11.80 -5.95 -5.86
C VAL A 298 -10.83 -6.81 -6.70
N ASP A 299 -10.16 -6.21 -7.69
CA ASP A 299 -9.19 -6.90 -8.53
C ASP A 299 -8.06 -7.50 -7.67
N ASN A 300 -7.46 -6.71 -6.78
CA ASN A 300 -6.41 -7.20 -5.88
C ASN A 300 -6.92 -8.34 -4.98
N THR A 301 -8.09 -8.16 -4.37
CA THR A 301 -8.70 -9.18 -3.50
C THR A 301 -8.92 -10.50 -4.26
N SER A 302 -9.46 -10.43 -5.49
CA SER A 302 -9.70 -11.59 -6.35
C SER A 302 -8.44 -12.32 -6.79
N ARG A 303 -7.28 -11.66 -6.71
CA ARG A 303 -5.96 -12.19 -7.06
C ARG A 303 -5.08 -12.48 -5.85
N GLY A 304 -5.64 -12.37 -4.65
CA GLY A 304 -5.01 -12.77 -3.39
C GLY A 304 -4.18 -11.67 -2.74
N GLY A 305 -4.23 -10.46 -3.28
CA GLY A 305 -3.46 -9.31 -2.81
C GLY A 305 -4.26 -8.38 -1.91
N ASN A 306 -3.52 -7.46 -1.32
CA ASN A 306 -4.08 -6.30 -0.62
C ASN A 306 -4.01 -5.05 -1.50
N PHE A 307 -4.96 -4.14 -1.31
CA PHE A 307 -4.91 -2.79 -1.85
C PHE A 307 -4.64 -1.79 -0.74
N GLN A 308 -3.54 -1.04 -0.92
CA GLN A 308 -3.06 -0.07 0.03
C GLN A 308 -3.19 1.33 -0.57
N LEU A 309 -4.23 2.04 -0.16
CA LEU A 309 -4.58 3.32 -0.74
C LEU A 309 -3.84 4.45 -0.02
N ASN A 310 -3.07 5.21 -0.78
CA ASN A 310 -2.28 6.29 -0.24
C ASN A 310 -3.09 7.56 0.03
N VAL A 311 -2.80 8.25 1.14
CA VAL A 311 -3.29 9.58 1.50
C VAL A 311 -2.12 10.56 1.72
N GLY A 312 -2.30 11.81 1.33
CA GLY A 312 -1.32 12.87 1.55
C GLY A 312 -1.94 14.04 2.32
N PRO A 313 -1.73 14.17 3.65
CA PRO A 313 -2.18 15.31 4.41
C PRO A 313 -1.47 16.60 3.98
N ASN A 314 -2.18 17.71 4.09
CA ASN A 314 -1.62 19.05 3.94
C ASN A 314 -0.64 19.35 5.09
N ALA A 315 0.21 20.36 4.90
CA ALA A 315 1.17 20.80 5.91
C ALA A 315 0.55 21.23 7.24
N ASP A 316 -0.71 21.68 7.25
CA ASP A 316 -1.41 22.10 8.46
C ASP A 316 -2.04 20.93 9.24
N GLY A 317 -1.96 19.70 8.70
CA GLY A 317 -2.56 18.50 9.29
C GLY A 317 -3.99 18.21 8.82
N THR A 318 -4.52 18.94 7.84
CA THR A 318 -5.82 18.65 7.22
C THR A 318 -5.69 17.74 6.01
N PHE A 319 -6.81 17.19 5.55
CA PHE A 319 -6.90 16.40 4.33
C PHE A 319 -7.64 17.15 3.21
N GLY A 320 -7.26 16.87 1.96
CA GLY A 320 -7.97 17.39 0.80
C GLY A 320 -9.41 16.88 0.73
N ILE A 321 -10.39 17.78 0.49
CA ILE A 321 -11.82 17.44 0.47
C ILE A 321 -12.14 16.36 -0.57
N ALA A 322 -11.49 16.41 -1.74
CA ALA A 322 -11.68 15.43 -2.80
C ALA A 322 -11.29 14.01 -2.38
N MET A 323 -10.28 13.89 -1.51
CA MET A 323 -9.81 12.63 -0.94
C MET A 323 -10.80 12.12 0.12
N ILE A 324 -11.17 12.97 1.08
CA ILE A 324 -12.14 12.62 2.13
C ILE A 324 -13.48 12.18 1.55
N ARG A 325 -13.96 12.84 0.49
CA ARG A 325 -15.19 12.42 -0.19
C ARG A 325 -15.11 10.97 -0.68
N ARG A 326 -13.99 10.60 -1.32
CA ARG A 326 -13.79 9.25 -1.86
C ARG A 326 -13.63 8.21 -0.76
N LEU A 327 -12.88 8.52 0.31
CA LEU A 327 -12.78 7.62 1.47
C LEU A 327 -14.15 7.32 2.08
N LYS A 328 -15.03 8.34 2.19
CA LYS A 328 -16.41 8.15 2.66
C LYS A 328 -17.25 7.31 1.69
N GLU A 329 -17.12 7.54 0.39
CA GLU A 329 -17.84 6.75 -0.62
C GLU A 329 -17.35 5.29 -0.66
N ILE A 330 -16.06 5.04 -0.46
CA ILE A 330 -15.48 3.69 -0.32
C ILE A 330 -16.01 3.03 0.96
N GLY A 331 -15.97 3.73 2.10
CA GLY A 331 -16.50 3.24 3.37
C GLY A 331 -17.97 2.86 3.27
N ALA A 332 -18.80 3.72 2.67
CA ALA A 332 -20.22 3.43 2.47
C ALA A 332 -20.46 2.17 1.60
N TRP A 333 -19.61 1.91 0.61
CA TRP A 333 -19.70 0.68 -0.19
C TRP A 333 -19.27 -0.56 0.63
N LEU A 334 -18.20 -0.44 1.43
CA LEU A 334 -17.67 -1.52 2.27
C LEU A 334 -18.56 -1.84 3.48
N ASP A 335 -19.33 -0.88 3.99
CA ASP A 335 -20.32 -1.11 5.05
C ASP A 335 -21.41 -2.10 4.59
N VAL A 336 -21.72 -2.13 3.29
CA VAL A 336 -22.70 -3.04 2.68
C VAL A 336 -22.03 -4.31 2.15
N ASN A 337 -20.91 -4.15 1.42
CA ASN A 337 -20.30 -5.22 0.63
C ASN A 337 -19.02 -5.80 1.26
N GLY A 338 -18.67 -5.41 2.48
CA GLY A 338 -17.40 -5.76 3.11
C GLY A 338 -17.16 -7.26 3.30
N GLU A 339 -18.22 -8.07 3.46
CA GLU A 339 -18.08 -9.53 3.53
C GLU A 339 -17.58 -10.15 2.21
N ALA A 340 -17.76 -9.45 1.08
CA ALA A 340 -17.21 -9.84 -0.21
C ALA A 340 -15.73 -9.46 -0.38
N ILE A 341 -15.13 -8.79 0.61
CA ILE A 341 -13.72 -8.38 0.59
C ILE A 341 -12.96 -9.10 1.70
N TYR A 342 -13.31 -8.84 2.96
CA TYR A 342 -12.50 -9.26 4.10
C TYR A 342 -12.59 -10.77 4.33
N GLY A 343 -11.44 -11.41 4.57
CA GLY A 343 -11.35 -12.85 4.81
C GLY A 343 -11.75 -13.73 3.62
N THR A 344 -11.92 -13.15 2.43
CA THR A 344 -12.22 -13.92 1.21
C THR A 344 -10.94 -14.43 0.54
N GLU A 345 -11.08 -15.43 -0.33
CA GLU A 345 -9.98 -16.07 -1.03
C GLU A 345 -10.16 -16.03 -2.55
N PRO A 346 -9.06 -16.02 -3.33
CA PRO A 346 -9.11 -16.22 -4.78
C PRO A 346 -9.70 -17.58 -5.13
N VAL A 347 -10.76 -17.59 -5.92
CA VAL A 347 -11.38 -18.83 -6.42
C VAL A 347 -10.62 -19.38 -7.63
N ALA A 348 -10.56 -20.71 -7.76
CA ALA A 348 -10.02 -21.40 -8.93
C ALA A 348 -11.04 -21.48 -10.09
N LEU A 349 -11.62 -20.34 -10.45
CA LEU A 349 -12.45 -20.19 -11.64
C LEU A 349 -11.79 -19.20 -12.60
N GLU A 350 -12.19 -19.28 -13.88
CA GLU A 350 -11.81 -18.31 -14.90
C GLU A 350 -12.26 -16.90 -14.49
N GLU A 351 -11.41 -15.89 -14.68
CA GLU A 351 -11.78 -14.50 -14.40
C GLU A 351 -12.80 -14.03 -15.45
N PRO A 352 -14.01 -13.61 -15.05
CA PRO A 352 -15.01 -13.19 -16.02
C PRO A 352 -14.74 -11.78 -16.56
N GLU A 353 -15.19 -11.50 -17.78
CA GLU A 353 -15.09 -10.16 -18.38
C GLU A 353 -15.99 -9.13 -17.66
N TRP A 354 -17.12 -9.58 -17.11
CA TRP A 354 -18.09 -8.73 -16.43
C TRP A 354 -17.67 -8.28 -15.02
N GLY A 355 -16.59 -8.85 -14.47
CA GLY A 355 -16.27 -8.62 -13.06
C GLY A 355 -15.22 -9.55 -12.45
N ARG A 356 -15.37 -9.82 -11.15
CA ARG A 356 -14.49 -10.73 -10.40
C ARG A 356 -15.26 -11.62 -9.45
N ILE A 357 -14.66 -12.76 -9.10
CA ILE A 357 -15.23 -13.72 -8.17
C ILE A 357 -14.22 -14.01 -7.08
N VAL A 358 -14.66 -13.97 -5.84
CA VAL A 358 -13.94 -14.47 -4.66
C VAL A 358 -14.82 -15.45 -3.92
N LYS A 359 -14.22 -16.24 -3.03
CA LYS A 359 -14.95 -17.23 -2.24
C LYS A 359 -14.73 -17.06 -0.74
N SER A 360 -15.67 -17.59 0.04
CA SER A 360 -15.49 -17.93 1.45
C SER A 360 -16.15 -19.28 1.74
N GLU A 361 -15.67 -19.98 2.77
CA GLU A 361 -16.37 -21.18 3.26
C GLU A 361 -17.49 -20.78 4.22
N LEU A 362 -18.59 -21.51 4.15
CA LEU A 362 -19.72 -21.43 5.06
C LEU A 362 -19.56 -22.44 6.20
N ASP A 363 -20.20 -22.18 7.34
CA ASP A 363 -20.09 -23.02 8.55
C ASP A 363 -20.58 -24.47 8.35
N ASP A 364 -21.42 -24.70 7.34
CA ASP A 364 -21.97 -26.01 6.99
C ASP A 364 -21.10 -26.81 5.98
N GLY A 365 -19.94 -26.27 5.59
CA GLY A 365 -19.01 -26.87 4.64
C GLY A 365 -19.35 -26.61 3.17
N ASN A 366 -20.34 -25.77 2.89
CA ASN A 366 -20.63 -25.25 1.56
C ASN A 366 -19.76 -24.01 1.25
N THR A 367 -19.68 -23.62 -0.02
CA THR A 367 -18.93 -22.44 -0.44
C THR A 367 -19.87 -21.32 -0.85
N ARG A 368 -19.56 -20.09 -0.40
CA ARG A 368 -20.15 -18.85 -0.89
C ARG A 368 -19.23 -18.20 -1.91
N LEU A 369 -19.76 -17.91 -3.09
CA LEU A 369 -19.09 -17.09 -4.11
C LEU A 369 -19.65 -15.67 -4.08
N TYR A 370 -18.76 -14.68 -4.09
CA TYR A 370 -19.09 -13.27 -4.24
C TYR A 370 -18.72 -12.80 -5.64
N CYS A 371 -19.74 -12.59 -6.47
CA CYS A 371 -19.63 -12.11 -7.83
C CYS A 371 -19.72 -10.57 -7.85
N HIS A 372 -18.57 -9.91 -8.01
CA HIS A 372 -18.45 -8.46 -8.12
C HIS A 372 -18.69 -8.04 -9.57
N VAL A 373 -19.81 -7.38 -9.83
CA VAL A 373 -20.28 -7.00 -11.17
C VAL A 373 -19.86 -5.57 -11.48
N TYR A 374 -18.99 -5.40 -12.49
CA TYR A 374 -18.42 -4.09 -12.87
C TYR A 374 -19.29 -3.31 -13.85
N ASP A 375 -20.11 -4.01 -14.63
CA ASP A 375 -21.05 -3.44 -15.59
C ASP A 375 -22.37 -4.22 -15.51
N TRP A 376 -23.30 -3.73 -14.69
CA TRP A 376 -24.61 -4.35 -14.53
C TRP A 376 -25.51 -4.00 -15.70
N GLN A 377 -25.78 -4.97 -16.57
CA GLN A 377 -26.69 -4.81 -17.70
C GLN A 377 -27.98 -5.59 -17.44
N SER A 378 -29.07 -4.88 -17.18
CA SER A 378 -30.36 -5.49 -16.87
C SER A 378 -30.86 -6.44 -17.96
N GLY A 379 -31.30 -7.63 -17.54
CA GLY A 379 -31.78 -8.69 -18.44
C GLY A 379 -30.67 -9.43 -19.18
N CYS A 380 -29.40 -9.10 -18.92
CA CYS A 380 -28.27 -9.89 -19.39
C CYS A 380 -27.94 -11.00 -18.39
N ASP A 381 -27.32 -12.05 -18.94
CA ASP A 381 -26.86 -13.19 -18.17
C ASP A 381 -25.37 -13.03 -17.81
N LEU A 382 -25.04 -13.24 -16.54
CA LEU A 382 -23.67 -13.37 -16.07
C LEU A 382 -23.26 -14.85 -16.09
N GLU A 383 -22.27 -15.17 -16.91
CA GLU A 383 -21.71 -16.51 -16.98
C GLU A 383 -20.61 -16.70 -15.93
N ILE A 384 -20.72 -17.78 -15.16
CA ILE A 384 -19.69 -18.28 -14.25
C ILE A 384 -19.16 -19.59 -14.85
N ALA A 385 -18.11 -19.47 -15.67
CA ALA A 385 -17.48 -20.60 -16.33
C ALA A 385 -16.79 -21.53 -15.32
N GLY A 386 -16.93 -22.84 -15.50
CA GLY A 386 -16.29 -23.86 -14.65
C GLY A 386 -17.02 -24.17 -13.33
N LEU A 387 -18.09 -23.43 -13.00
CA LEU A 387 -18.90 -23.72 -11.81
C LEU A 387 -19.82 -24.92 -12.07
N THR A 388 -19.45 -26.07 -11.50
CA THR A 388 -20.17 -27.35 -11.66
C THR A 388 -20.88 -27.82 -10.39
N ASN A 389 -20.62 -27.18 -9.25
CA ASN A 389 -21.31 -27.44 -7.99
C ASN A 389 -22.81 -27.13 -8.12
N GLU A 390 -23.64 -27.86 -7.35
CA GLU A 390 -25.07 -27.57 -7.24
C GLU A 390 -25.28 -26.20 -6.57
N ILE A 391 -26.04 -25.32 -7.22
CA ILE A 391 -26.35 -23.98 -6.70
C ILE A 391 -27.57 -24.07 -5.78
N GLN A 392 -27.40 -23.62 -4.54
CA GLN A 392 -28.48 -23.58 -3.54
C GLN A 392 -29.32 -22.31 -3.67
N GLN A 393 -28.67 -21.17 -3.86
CA GLN A 393 -29.32 -19.88 -3.99
C GLN A 393 -28.39 -18.86 -4.66
N VAL A 394 -29.02 -17.92 -5.36
CA VAL A 394 -28.35 -16.74 -5.94
C VAL A 394 -29.16 -15.51 -5.57
N PHE A 395 -28.51 -14.51 -5.00
CA PHE A 395 -29.19 -13.28 -4.58
C PHE A 395 -28.24 -12.07 -4.57
N VAL A 396 -28.81 -10.88 -4.68
CA VAL A 396 -28.07 -9.62 -4.54
C VAL A 396 -27.70 -9.39 -3.08
N LEU A 397 -26.42 -9.14 -2.79
CA LEU A 397 -25.93 -8.98 -1.42
C LEU A 397 -26.63 -7.82 -0.67
N GLU A 398 -26.76 -6.66 -1.32
CA GLU A 398 -27.34 -5.46 -0.70
C GLU A 398 -28.84 -5.60 -0.38
N SER A 399 -29.63 -6.16 -1.30
CA SER A 399 -31.09 -6.17 -1.19
C SER A 399 -31.67 -7.51 -0.72
N GLY A 400 -30.91 -8.60 -0.81
CA GLY A 400 -31.41 -9.97 -0.64
C GLY A 400 -32.35 -10.42 -1.77
N GLU A 401 -32.45 -9.67 -2.87
CA GLU A 401 -33.28 -10.04 -4.02
C GLU A 401 -32.76 -11.32 -4.65
N ALA A 402 -33.60 -12.37 -4.68
CA ALA A 402 -33.27 -13.62 -5.34
C ALA A 402 -33.21 -13.42 -6.86
N LEU A 403 -32.18 -14.02 -7.49
CA LEU A 403 -31.97 -13.95 -8.93
C LEU A 403 -32.29 -15.30 -9.58
N GLU A 404 -32.79 -15.23 -10.82
CA GLU A 404 -32.97 -16.43 -11.64
C GLU A 404 -31.60 -16.94 -12.10
N TYR A 405 -31.44 -18.26 -12.13
CA TYR A 405 -30.21 -18.89 -12.58
C TYR A 405 -30.49 -20.23 -13.28
N ILE A 406 -29.58 -20.60 -14.16
CA ILE A 406 -29.51 -21.93 -14.76
C ILE A 406 -28.06 -22.44 -14.65
N SER A 407 -27.89 -23.73 -14.42
CA SER A 407 -26.58 -24.37 -14.40
C SER A 407 -26.58 -25.66 -15.23
N ASN A 408 -25.40 -26.06 -15.66
CA ASN A 408 -25.14 -27.33 -16.34
C ASN A 408 -23.75 -27.85 -15.93
N ASP A 409 -23.30 -28.95 -16.54
CA ASP A 409 -22.05 -29.63 -16.18
C ASP A 409 -20.77 -28.84 -16.51
N SER A 410 -20.85 -27.62 -17.05
CA SER A 410 -19.69 -26.78 -17.37
C SER A 410 -19.76 -25.34 -16.87
N LYS A 411 -20.95 -24.82 -16.53
CA LYS A 411 -21.12 -23.42 -16.12
C LYS A 411 -22.42 -23.15 -15.39
N ALA A 412 -22.46 -22.00 -14.73
CA ALA A 412 -23.68 -21.35 -14.28
C ALA A 412 -23.94 -20.04 -15.03
N SER A 413 -25.21 -19.66 -15.14
CA SER A 413 -25.68 -18.43 -15.75
C SER A 413 -26.69 -17.77 -14.83
N VAL A 414 -26.45 -16.52 -14.44
CA VAL A 414 -27.31 -15.75 -13.53
C VAL A 414 -27.92 -14.58 -14.29
N THR A 415 -29.25 -14.47 -14.30
CA THR A 415 -29.94 -13.39 -15.01
C THR A 415 -30.07 -12.15 -14.13
N LEU A 416 -29.55 -11.01 -14.61
CA LEU A 416 -29.60 -9.74 -13.90
C LEU A 416 -30.99 -9.11 -13.96
N THR A 417 -31.46 -8.60 -12.82
CA THR A 417 -32.75 -7.89 -12.74
C THR A 417 -32.66 -6.46 -13.30
N SER A 418 -33.81 -5.80 -13.42
CA SER A 418 -33.90 -4.42 -13.91
C SER A 418 -33.35 -3.38 -12.92
N HIS A 419 -33.09 -3.77 -11.67
CA HIS A 419 -32.59 -2.87 -10.64
C HIS A 419 -31.10 -3.14 -10.39
N CYS A 420 -30.25 -2.17 -10.71
CA CYS A 420 -28.83 -2.16 -10.34
C CYS A 420 -28.69 -1.55 -8.93
N PRO A 421 -28.22 -2.31 -7.92
CA PRO A 421 -28.06 -1.80 -6.56
C PRO A 421 -27.01 -0.69 -6.46
N ASP A 422 -25.83 -0.90 -7.05
CA ASP A 422 -24.75 0.08 -7.09
C ASP A 422 -24.06 0.06 -8.46
N GLU A 423 -24.18 1.17 -9.19
CA GLU A 423 -23.60 1.36 -10.53
C GLU A 423 -22.06 1.36 -10.54
N ARG A 424 -21.40 1.49 -9.38
CA ARG A 424 -19.94 1.41 -9.28
C ARG A 424 -19.48 -0.04 -9.38
N ILE A 425 -19.94 -0.87 -8.44
CA ILE A 425 -19.75 -2.32 -8.36
C ILE A 425 -20.91 -2.89 -7.53
N SER A 426 -21.70 -3.77 -8.13
CA SER A 426 -22.73 -4.54 -7.41
C SER A 426 -22.21 -5.92 -7.02
N VAL A 427 -22.70 -6.50 -5.92
CA VAL A 427 -22.27 -7.84 -5.48
C VAL A 427 -23.45 -8.80 -5.46
N ILE A 428 -23.25 -9.94 -6.13
CA ILE A 428 -24.16 -11.08 -6.13
C ILE A 428 -23.53 -12.21 -5.31
N ILE A 429 -24.33 -12.84 -4.47
CA ILE A 429 -23.99 -14.08 -3.78
C ILE A 429 -24.46 -15.27 -4.61
N CYS A 430 -23.59 -16.28 -4.74
CA CYS A 430 -23.94 -17.60 -5.23
C CYS A 430 -23.45 -18.64 -4.21
N ASP A 431 -24.38 -19.22 -3.45
CA ASP A 431 -24.08 -20.28 -2.49
C ASP A 431 -24.19 -21.64 -3.18
N VAL A 432 -23.18 -22.47 -3.03
CA VAL A 432 -23.08 -23.76 -3.73
C VAL A 432 -22.75 -24.90 -2.77
N VAL A 433 -23.25 -26.09 -3.10
CA VAL A 433 -23.02 -27.29 -2.29
C VAL A 433 -21.55 -27.70 -2.36
N GLY A 434 -20.96 -27.90 -1.18
CA GLY A 434 -19.59 -28.36 -1.00
C GLY A 434 -18.53 -27.32 -1.38
N HIS A 435 -17.28 -27.79 -1.43
CA HIS A 435 -16.10 -26.96 -1.65
C HIS A 435 -15.90 -26.60 -3.14
N VAL A 436 -15.65 -25.33 -3.41
CA VAL A 436 -15.07 -24.85 -4.68
C VAL A 436 -13.59 -24.58 -4.46
N ALA A 437 -12.71 -25.12 -5.30
CA ALA A 437 -11.26 -24.97 -5.12
C ALA A 437 -10.82 -23.50 -5.02
N SER A 438 -9.89 -23.20 -4.11
CA SER A 438 -9.16 -21.94 -4.11
C SER A 438 -8.00 -22.01 -5.13
N PHE A 439 -7.51 -20.85 -5.57
CA PHE A 439 -6.31 -20.79 -6.41
C PHE A 439 -5.08 -21.42 -5.73
N ALA A 440 -4.99 -21.34 -4.40
CA ALA A 440 -3.88 -21.92 -3.65
C ALA A 440 -3.91 -23.46 -3.66
N ASP A 441 -5.11 -24.06 -3.65
CA ASP A 441 -5.27 -25.53 -3.70
C ASP A 441 -4.71 -26.10 -5.01
N GLU A 442 -4.91 -25.42 -6.13
CA GLU A 442 -4.37 -25.83 -7.43
C GLU A 442 -2.84 -25.76 -7.48
N GLN A 443 -2.24 -24.76 -6.82
CA GLN A 443 -0.78 -24.61 -6.78
C GLN A 443 -0.12 -25.74 -5.99
N ILE A 444 -0.72 -26.18 -4.87
CA ILE A 444 -0.22 -27.33 -4.08
C ILE A 444 -0.24 -28.63 -4.91
N GLY A 445 -1.15 -28.74 -5.88
CA GLY A 445 -1.18 -29.84 -6.86
C GLY A 445 -0.10 -29.79 -7.95
N ILE A 446 0.54 -28.63 -8.15
CA ILE A 446 1.49 -28.35 -9.24
C ILE A 446 2.95 -28.22 -8.76
N ASP A 447 3.19 -27.93 -7.47
CA ASP A 447 4.48 -27.48 -6.94
C ASP A 447 5.55 -28.58 -6.70
N SER A 448 5.81 -29.40 -7.73
CA SER A 448 6.99 -30.29 -7.76
C SER A 448 8.14 -29.75 -8.62
N LYS A 449 8.15 -28.47 -9.03
CA LYS A 449 9.28 -27.87 -9.76
C LYS A 449 9.51 -26.40 -9.41
N PRO A 450 10.77 -26.00 -9.14
CA PRO A 450 11.09 -24.62 -8.80
C PRO A 450 10.96 -23.72 -10.04
N HIS A 451 10.10 -22.71 -9.95
CA HIS A 451 10.02 -21.65 -10.94
C HIS A 451 11.01 -20.53 -10.60
N SER A 452 12.12 -20.50 -11.34
CA SER A 452 13.05 -19.37 -11.42
C SER A 452 12.60 -18.40 -12.50
N ASN A 453 12.76 -17.10 -12.20
CA ASN A 453 12.75 -15.93 -13.08
C ASN A 453 11.41 -15.17 -13.16
N PHE A 454 11.26 -14.19 -12.26
CA PHE A 454 10.63 -12.93 -12.61
C PHE A 454 11.73 -11.97 -13.08
N ALA A 455 11.62 -11.50 -14.32
CA ALA A 455 12.33 -10.33 -14.80
C ALA A 455 11.34 -9.16 -14.73
N PHE A 456 11.65 -8.17 -13.88
CA PHE A 456 10.99 -6.87 -13.82
C PHE A 456 11.81 -5.86 -14.61
#